data_AF-A0A0S7ZEG4-F1
#
_entry.id   AF-A0A0S7ZEG4-F1
#
_cell.length_a   1.000
_cell.length_b   1.000
_cell.length_c   1.000
_cell.angle_alpha   90.00
_cell.angle_beta   90.00
_cell.angle_gamma   90.00
#
_symmetry.space_group_name_H-M   'P 1'
#
loop_
_entity.id
_entity.type
_entity.pdbx_description
1 polymer ?
#
loop_
_entity_poly.entity_id
_entity_poly.type
_entity_poly.pdbx_seq_one_letter_code
_entity_poly.pdbx_strand_id
1 'polypeptide(L)'
;MWQQWDGFRFSGNGGIPFLVTSQGYGILLNSSWASRFAIGKAQPAECSKLAKPEGPWKADQHSGEDHPERFAILTEGGDMDLFVIHGPDYKSIIKGYSDLTGYAPLLPKWALGWIQSKNRYKTQEQFLEIGRRTRVQEEGYSL
;
A
#
# COMPACT_ATOMS: atom_id res chain seq x y z
N MET A 1 5.07 -8.84 -0.60
CA MET A 1 5.70 -7.59 -0.10
C MET A 1 5.89 -7.75 1.41
N TRP A 2 7.11 -8.08 1.85
CA TRP A 2 7.47 -8.26 3.25
C TRP A 2 8.36 -7.09 3.65
N GLN A 3 7.78 -5.99 4.14
CA GLN A 3 8.57 -4.90 4.73
C GLN A 3 8.29 -4.86 6.22
N GLN A 4 9.35 -5.03 7.02
CA GLN A 4 9.36 -4.82 8.46
C GLN A 4 9.83 -3.38 8.69
N TRP A 5 8.94 -2.52 9.16
CA TRP A 5 9.28 -1.15 9.55
C TRP A 5 8.85 -0.94 10.99
N ASP A 6 9.83 -0.83 11.88
CA ASP A 6 9.67 -0.96 13.33
C ASP A 6 9.14 -2.35 13.76
N GLY A 7 9.74 -2.93 14.79
CA GLY A 7 9.45 -4.28 15.25
C GLY A 7 7.95 -4.53 15.40
N PHE A 8 7.39 -5.37 14.50
CA PHE A 8 6.01 -5.89 14.45
C PHE A 8 5.03 -5.25 13.46
N ARG A 9 5.42 -4.33 12.57
CA ARG A 9 4.53 -3.85 11.48
C ARG A 9 4.99 -4.33 10.11
N PHE A 10 4.29 -5.33 9.57
CA PHE A 10 4.40 -5.74 8.18
C PHE A 10 3.75 -4.67 7.29
N SER A 11 4.35 -4.36 6.13
CA SER A 11 3.59 -3.70 5.05
C SER A 11 2.31 -4.49 4.83
N GLY A 12 1.16 -3.82 4.88
CA GLY A 12 -0.13 -4.47 4.64
C GLY A 12 -0.15 -5.21 3.28
N ASN A 13 -1.14 -6.07 3.09
CA ASN A 13 -1.26 -7.00 1.94
C ASN A 13 -1.44 -6.33 0.54
N GLY A 14 -1.05 -5.07 0.36
CA GLY A 14 -1.22 -4.33 -0.90
C GLY A 14 -0.44 -3.02 -0.93
N GLY A 15 0.85 -3.04 -0.58
CA GLY A 15 1.67 -1.84 -0.73
C GLY A 15 1.79 -1.45 -2.21
N ILE A 16 1.61 -0.16 -2.49
CA ILE A 16 1.73 0.41 -3.82
C ILE A 16 3.12 1.07 -3.89
N PRO A 17 3.99 0.67 -4.83
CA PRO A 17 5.36 1.19 -4.94
C PRO A 17 5.38 2.58 -5.61
N PHE A 18 4.61 3.51 -5.05
CA PHE A 18 4.41 4.86 -5.54
C PHE A 18 4.64 5.87 -4.42
N LEU A 19 5.55 6.82 -4.67
CA LEU A 19 5.89 7.91 -3.77
C LEU A 19 5.52 9.24 -4.42
N VAL A 20 5.02 10.18 -3.62
CA VAL A 20 4.76 11.56 -4.05
C VAL A 20 5.57 12.50 -3.16
N THR A 21 6.15 13.53 -3.75
CA THR A 21 6.90 14.57 -3.03
C THR A 21 6.23 15.93 -3.14
N SER A 22 6.45 16.77 -2.12
CA SER A 22 6.06 18.17 -2.11
C SER A 22 6.84 19.03 -3.13
N GLN A 23 7.91 18.48 -3.72
CA GLN A 23 8.72 19.14 -4.75
C GLN A 23 8.11 19.07 -6.16
N GLY A 24 6.86 18.61 -6.31
CA GLY A 24 6.15 18.62 -7.60
C GLY A 24 6.43 17.42 -8.50
N TYR A 25 6.79 16.28 -7.93
CA TYR A 25 6.90 15.03 -8.69
C TYR A 25 6.46 13.80 -7.89
N GLY A 26 6.22 12.71 -8.60
CA GLY A 26 6.00 11.37 -8.05
C GLY A 26 6.92 10.36 -8.72
N ILE A 27 7.20 9.28 -8.02
CA ILE A 27 8.02 8.16 -8.50
C ILE A 27 7.19 6.88 -8.35
N LEU A 28 6.94 6.20 -9.46
CA LEU A 28 6.34 4.88 -9.50
C LEU A 28 7.41 3.86 -9.92
N LEU A 29 7.66 2.85 -9.08
CA LEU A 29 8.44 1.68 -9.46
C LEU A 29 7.49 0.61 -9.99
N ASN A 30 7.54 0.35 -11.29
CA ASN A 30 6.73 -0.67 -11.94
C ASN A 30 7.38 -2.06 -11.80
N SER A 31 7.39 -2.56 -10.57
CA SER A 31 7.94 -3.89 -10.26
C SER A 31 7.00 -4.68 -9.36
N SER A 32 6.87 -5.96 -9.65
CA SER A 32 6.20 -6.94 -8.77
C SER A 32 7.12 -7.51 -7.70
N TRP A 33 8.42 -7.27 -7.80
CA TRP A 33 9.40 -7.77 -6.84
C TRP A 33 9.28 -7.03 -5.51
N ALA A 34 9.61 -7.74 -4.43
CA ALA A 34 9.69 -7.11 -3.13
C ALA A 34 10.71 -5.96 -3.19
N SER A 35 10.22 -4.77 -2.89
CA SER A 35 10.98 -3.54 -3.06
C SER A 35 10.79 -2.63 -1.86
N ARG A 36 11.84 -1.92 -1.47
CA ARG A 36 11.90 -1.02 -0.33
C ARG A 36 12.21 0.39 -0.81
N PHE A 37 11.54 1.35 -0.19
CA PHE A 37 11.78 2.77 -0.34
C PHE A 37 12.40 3.27 0.97
N ALA A 38 13.66 3.67 0.94
CA ALA A 38 14.36 4.29 2.07
C ALA A 38 14.40 5.80 1.84
N ILE A 39 13.81 6.57 2.77
CA ILE A 39 13.71 8.03 2.69
C ILE A 39 14.40 8.60 3.93
N GLY A 40 15.53 9.29 3.74
CA GLY A 40 16.28 9.94 4.80
C GLY A 40 16.88 8.96 5.82
N LYS A 41 16.88 9.30 7.11
CA LYS A 41 17.44 8.47 8.21
C LYS A 41 16.55 7.27 8.57
N ALA A 42 16.00 6.58 7.58
CA ALA A 42 15.25 5.35 7.84
C ALA A 42 16.25 4.30 8.35
N GLN A 43 16.28 4.06 9.66
CA GLN A 43 17.01 2.91 10.19
C GLN A 43 16.26 1.65 9.77
N PRO A 44 16.91 0.72 9.02
CA PRO A 44 16.30 -0.57 8.75
C PRO A 44 15.90 -1.20 10.07
N ALA A 45 14.65 -1.68 10.20
CA ALA A 45 14.27 -2.44 11.38
C ALA A 45 15.26 -3.60 11.56
N GLU A 46 15.65 -3.89 12.80
CA GLU A 46 16.51 -5.05 13.08
C GLU A 46 15.91 -6.27 12.38
N CYS A 47 16.68 -6.81 11.44
CA CYS A 47 16.26 -7.94 10.63
C CYS A 47 15.96 -9.09 11.59
N SER A 48 14.72 -9.60 11.58
CA SER A 48 14.34 -10.74 12.41
C SER A 48 15.39 -11.86 12.27
N LYS A 49 15.67 -12.62 13.34
CA LYS A 49 16.68 -13.70 13.38
C LYS A 49 16.47 -14.84 12.36
N LEU A 50 15.47 -14.73 11.48
CA LEU A 50 15.33 -15.57 10.30
C LEU A 50 16.47 -15.22 9.35
N ALA A 51 17.22 -16.24 8.94
CA ALA A 51 18.42 -16.10 8.13
C ALA A 51 18.21 -15.09 6.99
N LYS A 52 19.02 -14.02 6.96
CA LYS A 52 19.09 -13.14 5.79
C LYS A 52 19.46 -14.04 4.60
N PRO A 53 18.64 -14.13 3.53
CA PRO A 53 19.19 -14.58 2.27
C PRO A 53 20.38 -13.65 1.95
N GLU A 54 21.48 -14.22 1.45
CA GLU A 54 22.64 -13.40 1.05
C GLU A 54 22.15 -12.37 0.03
N GLY A 55 22.14 -11.10 0.42
CA GLY A 55 21.74 -10.02 -0.46
C GLY A 55 22.72 -9.90 -1.63
N PRO A 56 22.30 -9.33 -2.77
CA PRO A 56 23.19 -9.15 -3.93
C PRO A 56 24.37 -8.19 -3.67
N TRP A 57 24.41 -7.54 -2.51
CA TRP A 57 25.45 -6.61 -2.08
C TRP A 57 26.18 -7.15 -0.86
N LYS A 58 27.50 -6.95 -0.81
CA LYS A 58 28.28 -7.25 0.39
C LYS A 58 27.85 -6.31 1.53
N ALA A 59 27.73 -6.85 2.73
CA ALA A 59 27.24 -6.12 3.91
C ALA A 59 28.11 -4.91 4.33
N ASP A 60 29.30 -4.78 3.76
CA ASP A 60 30.26 -3.68 3.97
C ASP A 60 30.04 -2.48 3.02
N GLN A 61 29.15 -2.58 2.03
CA GLN A 61 28.77 -1.46 1.16
C GLN A 61 27.51 -0.75 1.66
N HIS A 62 27.61 0.55 1.93
CA HIS A 62 26.46 1.39 2.30
C HIS A 62 25.43 1.42 1.16
N SER A 63 24.26 0.83 1.38
CA SER A 63 23.16 0.68 0.41
C SER A 63 22.45 2.00 0.06
N GLY A 64 22.89 3.13 0.62
CA GLY A 64 22.20 4.42 0.48
C GLY A 64 21.05 4.60 1.48
N GLU A 65 20.58 3.52 2.11
CA GLU A 65 19.39 3.49 2.98
C GLU A 65 19.56 4.26 4.30
N ASP A 66 20.79 4.39 4.78
CA ASP A 66 21.16 5.03 6.04
C ASP A 66 21.52 6.52 5.87
N HIS A 67 21.48 7.04 4.64
CA HIS A 67 21.88 8.40 4.35
C HIS A 67 20.72 9.40 4.55
N PRO A 68 20.88 10.40 5.45
CA PRO A 68 19.82 11.35 5.81
C PRO A 68 19.28 12.20 4.64
N GLU A 69 20.12 12.46 3.66
CA GLU A 69 19.85 13.38 2.54
C GLU A 69 19.58 12.63 1.23
N ARG A 70 19.34 11.32 1.30
CA ARG A 70 19.14 10.49 0.11
C ARG A 70 17.82 9.74 0.18
N PHE A 71 17.37 9.44 -1.03
CA PHE A 71 16.31 8.50 -1.27
C PHE A 71 16.91 7.30 -2.00
N ALA A 72 16.58 6.10 -1.54
CA ALA A 72 17.03 4.84 -2.12
C ALA A 72 15.84 3.92 -2.39
N ILE A 73 15.87 3.26 -3.55
CA ILE A 73 14.95 2.17 -3.90
C ILE A 73 15.79 0.90 -3.99
N LEU A 74 15.41 -0.10 -3.21
CA LEU A 74 16.00 -1.43 -3.27
C LEU A 74 14.95 -2.38 -3.78
N THR A 75 15.32 -3.24 -4.71
CA THR A 75 14.46 -4.30 -5.21
C THR A 75 15.20 -5.62 -5.09
N GLU A 76 14.51 -6.68 -4.66
CA GLU A 76 15.11 -8.01 -4.51
C GLU A 76 15.50 -8.63 -5.86
N GLY A 77 14.96 -8.10 -6.97
CA GLY A 77 15.29 -8.55 -8.31
C GLY A 77 14.47 -7.85 -9.39
N GLY A 78 14.58 -8.36 -10.61
CA GLY A 78 13.94 -7.78 -11.79
C GLY A 78 14.64 -6.53 -12.32
N ASP A 79 14.07 -5.98 -13.39
CA ASP A 79 14.56 -4.77 -14.03
C ASP A 79 14.09 -3.52 -13.27
N MET A 80 14.92 -2.47 -13.32
CA MET A 80 14.57 -1.15 -12.78
C MET A 80 13.65 -0.42 -13.76
N ASP A 81 12.35 -0.65 -13.66
CA ASP A 81 11.33 0.09 -14.41
C ASP A 81 10.73 1.22 -13.56
N LEU A 82 11.18 2.46 -13.81
CA LEU A 82 10.91 3.62 -12.97
C LEU A 82 10.25 4.75 -13.77
N PHE A 83 9.07 5.18 -13.35
CA PHE A 83 8.35 6.31 -13.91
C PHE A 83 8.49 7.52 -13.00
N VAL A 84 8.94 8.65 -13.57
CA VAL A 84 8.95 9.95 -12.90
C VAL A 84 7.80 10.78 -13.45
N ILE A 85 6.87 11.14 -12.58
CA ILE A 85 5.64 11.85 -12.93
C ILE A 85 5.74 13.27 -12.38
N HIS A 86 5.94 14.26 -13.26
CA HIS A 86 6.02 15.66 -12.86
C HIS A 86 4.65 16.33 -12.91
N GLY A 87 4.34 17.20 -11.94
CA GLY A 87 3.12 17.98 -11.93
C GLY A 87 3.21 19.19 -11.00
N PRO A 88 2.58 20.33 -11.35
CA PRO A 88 2.63 21.55 -10.54
C PRO A 88 1.95 21.40 -9.17
N ASP A 89 1.11 20.38 -9.02
CA ASP A 89 0.42 20.05 -7.77
C ASP A 89 0.20 18.54 -7.62
N TYR A 90 -0.24 18.13 -6.43
CA TYR A 90 -0.54 16.73 -6.14
C TYR A 90 -1.62 16.13 -7.05
N LYS A 91 -2.62 16.92 -7.45
CA LYS A 91 -3.71 16.44 -8.32
C LYS A 91 -3.17 16.01 -9.68
N SER A 92 -2.24 16.79 -10.23
CA SER A 92 -1.58 16.52 -11.50
C SER A 92 -0.72 15.26 -11.43
N ILE A 93 0.00 15.06 -10.33
CA ILE A 93 0.81 13.86 -10.10
C ILE A 93 -0.08 12.61 -9.99
N ILE A 94 -1.15 12.66 -9.19
CA ILE A 94 -2.10 11.55 -9.08
C ILE A 94 -2.79 11.26 -10.42
N LYS A 95 -3.14 12.30 -11.19
CA LYS A 95 -3.69 12.13 -12.54
C LYS A 95 -2.70 11.39 -13.44
N GLY A 96 -1.43 11.79 -13.47
CA GLY A 96 -0.40 11.10 -14.25
C GLY A 96 -0.22 9.64 -13.82
N TYR A 97 -0.28 9.36 -12.52
CA TYR A 97 -0.27 7.99 -12.00
C TYR A 97 -1.49 7.18 -12.51
N SER A 98 -2.69 7.75 -12.46
CA SER A 98 -3.91 7.09 -12.98
C SER A 98 -3.92 6.96 -14.50
N ASP A 99 -3.31 7.87 -15.25
CA ASP A 99 -3.14 7.75 -16.70
C ASP A 99 -2.26 6.53 -17.06
N LEU A 100 -1.28 6.19 -16.21
CA LEU A 100 -0.39 5.03 -16.39
C LEU A 100 -1.00 3.72 -15.86
N THR A 101 -1.67 3.77 -14.71
CA THR A 101 -2.10 2.56 -13.96
C THR A 101 -3.60 2.27 -14.06
N GLY A 102 -4.36 3.18 -14.63
CA GLY A 102 -5.82 3.11 -14.72
C GLY A 102 -6.53 3.93 -13.65
N TYR A 103 -7.76 4.34 -13.99
CA TYR A 103 -8.66 5.03 -13.08
C TYR A 103 -9.48 4.02 -12.28
N ALA A 104 -9.85 4.40 -11.05
CA ALA A 104 -10.81 3.63 -10.27
C ALA A 104 -12.13 3.49 -11.05
N PRO A 105 -12.69 2.28 -11.19
CA PRO A 105 -13.94 2.09 -11.89
C PRO A 105 -15.10 2.71 -11.12
N LEU A 106 -16.17 3.07 -11.82
CA LEU A 106 -17.39 3.52 -11.18
C LEU A 106 -18.04 2.35 -10.41
N LEU A 107 -18.18 2.52 -9.10
CA LEU A 107 -18.84 1.52 -8.26
C LEU A 107 -20.37 1.56 -8.46
N PRO A 108 -21.06 0.41 -8.40
CA PRO A 108 -22.52 0.39 -8.41
C PRO A 108 -23.06 1.05 -7.14
N LYS A 109 -24.24 1.69 -7.22
CA LYS A 109 -24.82 2.46 -6.10
C LYS A 109 -24.93 1.68 -4.79
N TRP A 110 -25.25 0.39 -4.85
CA TRP A 110 -25.39 -0.45 -3.65
C TRP A 110 -24.08 -0.61 -2.87
N ALA A 111 -22.92 -0.50 -3.53
CA ALA A 111 -21.61 -0.64 -2.89
C ALA A 111 -21.22 0.59 -2.04
N LEU A 112 -21.90 1.72 -2.24
CA LEU A 112 -21.75 2.93 -1.44
C LEU A 112 -22.65 2.93 -0.20
N GLY A 113 -23.53 1.93 -0.08
CA GLY A 113 -24.39 1.74 1.08
C GLY A 113 -23.66 1.08 2.25
N TRP A 114 -24.42 0.80 3.31
CA TRP A 114 -23.91 0.07 4.46
C TRP A 114 -23.73 -1.42 4.14
N ILE A 115 -22.53 -1.96 4.37
CA ILE A 115 -22.20 -3.37 4.12
C ILE A 115 -21.94 -4.05 5.47
N GLN A 116 -22.86 -4.91 5.90
CA GLN A 116 -22.66 -5.74 7.09
C GLN A 116 -21.88 -7.01 6.77
N SER A 117 -20.82 -7.25 7.54
CA SER A 117 -20.03 -8.48 7.45
C SER A 117 -19.72 -9.05 8.83
N LYS A 118 -19.43 -10.35 8.88
CA LYS A 118 -18.97 -11.07 10.07
C LYS A 118 -18.14 -12.28 9.65
N ASN A 119 -17.05 -12.55 10.36
CA ASN A 119 -16.33 -13.82 10.26
C ASN A 119 -16.72 -14.73 11.43
N ARG A 120 -17.69 -15.64 11.34
CA ARG A 120 -18.55 -16.05 10.22
C ARG A 120 -20.03 -16.06 10.62
N TYR A 121 -20.94 -16.09 9.65
CA TYR A 121 -22.32 -16.53 9.87
C TYR A 121 -22.36 -18.06 9.86
N LYS A 122 -22.97 -18.68 10.87
CA LYS A 122 -22.95 -20.15 11.03
C LYS A 122 -24.06 -20.85 10.24
N THR A 123 -25.20 -20.20 10.05
CA THR A 123 -26.35 -20.75 9.33
C THR A 123 -27.02 -19.67 8.48
N GLN A 124 -27.83 -20.09 7.51
CA GLN A 124 -28.61 -19.20 6.67
C GLN A 124 -29.64 -18.42 7.48
N GLU A 125 -30.27 -19.05 8.47
CA GLU A 125 -31.29 -18.46 9.32
C GLU A 125 -30.72 -17.27 10.09
N GLN A 126 -29.51 -17.42 10.66
CA GLN A 126 -28.80 -16.34 11.34
C GLN A 126 -28.54 -15.14 10.42
N PHE A 127 -28.15 -15.40 9.17
CA PHE A 127 -27.90 -14.34 8.19
C PHE A 127 -29.19 -13.59 7.85
N LEU A 128 -30.28 -14.33 7.59
CA LEU A 128 -31.59 -13.74 7.27
C LEU A 128 -32.18 -12.97 8.47
N GLU A 129 -32.01 -13.46 9.69
CA GLU A 129 -32.42 -12.76 10.92
C GLU A 129 -31.75 -11.39 11.04
N ILE A 130 -30.44 -11.32 10.79
CA ILE A 130 -29.69 -10.06 10.82
C ILE A 130 -30.20 -9.10 9.75
N GLY A 131 -30.43 -9.58 8.52
CA GLY A 131 -31.01 -8.75 7.45
C GLY A 131 -32.38 -8.17 7.81
N ARG A 132 -33.26 -8.97 8.43
CA ARG A 132 -34.57 -8.49 8.92
C ARG A 132 -34.42 -7.44 10.01
N ARG A 133 -33.53 -7.67 10.98
CA ARG A 133 -33.30 -6.73 12.10
C ARG A 133 -32.75 -5.38 11.61
N THR A 134 -31.77 -5.40 10.70
CA THR A 134 -31.20 -4.17 10.13
C THR A 134 -32.29 -3.34 9.46
N ARG A 135 -33.16 -3.98 8.66
CA ARG A 135 -34.23 -3.28 7.95
C ARG A 135 -35.19 -2.54 8.88
N VAL A 136 -35.60 -3.17 9.98
CA VAL A 136 -36.45 -2.53 11.00
C VAL A 136 -35.74 -1.36 11.68
N GLN A 137 -34.42 -1.49 11.91
CA GLN A 137 -33.64 -0.41 12.52
C GLN A 137 -33.51 0.80 11.58
N GLU A 138 -33.24 0.61 10.29
CA GLU A 138 -33.15 1.71 9.31
C GLU A 138 -34.45 2.54 9.22
N GLU A 139 -35.61 1.89 9.28
CA GLU A 139 -36.92 2.56 9.30
C GLU A 139 -37.11 3.46 10.55
N GLY A 140 -36.43 3.16 11.66
CA GLY A 140 -36.44 3.97 12.89
C GLY A 140 -35.47 5.16 12.91
N TYR A 141 -34.52 5.24 11.96
CA TYR A 141 -33.53 6.34 11.85
C TYR A 141 -33.85 7.33 10.73
N SER A 142 -34.88 7.06 9.93
CA SER A 142 -35.35 7.94 8.86
C SER A 142 -36.40 8.93 9.42
N LEU A 143 -35.94 10.02 10.04
CA LEU A 143 -36.76 11.17 10.46
C LEU A 143 -36.75 12.28 9.40
#